data_AF-A0A1V6EFC4-F1
#
_entry.id   AF-A0A1V6EFC4-F1
#
_cell.length_a   1.000
_cell.length_b   1.000
_cell.length_c   1.000
_cell.angle_alpha   90.00
_cell.angle_beta   90.00
_cell.angle_gamma   90.00
#
_symmetry.space_group_name_H-M   'P 1'
#
loop_
_entity.id
_entity.type
_entity.pdbx_description
1 polymer ?
#
loop_
_entity_poly.entity_id
_entity_poly.type
_entity_poly.pdbx_seq_one_letter_code
_entity_poly.pdbx_strand_id
1 'polypeptide(L)' 'MPGLPGASSRKPEQVDHYAPIVDDLIEAIEQDRRPAVSLLDGLYATEMIQAIWEAPLHGGRVDMPLKERSHPLTRW' A
#
# COMPACT_ATOMS: atom_id res chain seq x y z
N MET A 1 19.47 15.11 14.46
CA MET A 1 19.32 15.45 13.03
C MET A 1 18.60 16.79 12.92
N PRO A 2 19.26 17.87 12.48
CA PRO A 2 18.58 19.15 12.21
C PRO A 2 17.70 19.03 10.95
N GLY A 3 16.45 19.51 11.00
CA GLY A 3 15.57 19.62 9.82
C GLY A 3 14.45 18.58 9.69
N LEU A 4 14.08 17.85 10.75
CA LEU A 4 12.82 17.09 10.73
C LEU A 4 11.67 18.07 10.44
N PRO A 5 10.81 17.80 9.44
CA PRO A 5 9.60 18.58 9.26
C PRO A 5 8.85 18.60 10.59
N GLY A 6 8.43 19.78 11.04
CA GLY A 6 7.65 19.90 12.26
C GLY A 6 6.45 18.96 12.18
N ALA A 7 6.28 18.11 13.20
CA ALA A 7 5.14 17.21 13.26
C ALA A 7 3.86 18.04 13.07
N SER A 8 3.18 17.82 11.94
CA SER A 8 1.91 18.50 11.67
C SER A 8 0.90 18.01 12.69
N SER A 9 0.51 18.87 13.62
CA SER A 9 -0.57 18.58 14.56
C SER A 9 -1.90 18.69 13.80
N ARG A 10 -2.30 17.60 13.15
CA ARG A 10 -3.66 17.45 12.64
C ARG A 10 -4.60 17.41 13.84
N LYS A 11 -5.77 18.05 13.72
CA LYS A 11 -6.80 17.96 14.75
C LYS A 11 -7.42 16.54 14.74
N PRO A 12 -7.91 16.03 15.88
CA PRO A 12 -8.49 14.69 15.98
C PRO A 12 -9.55 14.41 14.89
N GLU A 13 -10.46 15.35 14.66
CA GLU A 13 -11.53 15.21 13.66
C GLU A 13 -11.03 15.01 12.22
N GLN A 14 -9.77 15.36 11.93
CA GLN A 14 -9.16 15.20 10.60
C GLN A 14 -8.53 13.82 10.39
N VAL A 15 -8.42 13.02 11.44
CA VAL A 15 -7.75 11.71 11.44
C VAL A 15 -8.65 10.58 11.95
N ASP A 16 -9.88 10.89 12.38
CA ASP A 16 -10.84 9.91 12.91
C ASP A 16 -11.06 8.71 11.97
N HIS A 17 -11.00 8.90 10.65
CA HIS A 17 -11.17 7.81 9.68
C HIS A 17 -10.00 6.80 9.67
N TYR A 18 -8.86 7.13 10.28
CA TYR A 18 -7.76 6.19 10.47
C TYR A 18 -7.92 5.33 11.72
N ALA A 19 -8.76 5.74 12.69
CA ALA A 19 -8.91 5.06 13.97
C ALA A 19 -9.18 3.54 13.79
N PRO A 20 -10.09 3.08 12.91
CA PRO A 20 -10.33 1.65 12.76
C PRO A 20 -9.10 0.85 12.30
N ILE A 21 -8.25 1.43 11.45
CA ILE A 21 -7.05 0.77 10.93
C ILE A 21 -5.94 0.74 12.00
N VAL A 22 -5.81 1.83 12.75
CA VAL A 22 -4.81 1.93 13.83
C VAL A 22 -5.19 1.01 14.98
N ASP A 23 -6.46 1.02 15.39
CA ASP A 23 -6.98 0.19 16.49
C ASP A 23 -6.86 -1.30 16.15
N ASP A 24 -7.22 -1.72 14.93
CA ASP A 24 -7.05 -3.10 14.48
C ASP A 24 -5.57 -3.52 14.48
N LEU A 25 -4.64 -2.64 14.05
CA LEU A 25 -3.22 -2.97 14.07
C LEU A 25 -2.69 -3.16 15.49
N ILE A 26 -3.09 -2.29 16.44
CA ILE A 26 -2.70 -2.40 17.84
C ILE A 26 -3.27 -3.68 18.45
N GLU A 27 -4.57 -3.92 18.27
CA GLU A 27 -5.22 -5.14 18.76
C GLU A 27 -4.60 -6.41 18.16
N ALA A 28 -4.25 -6.37 16.87
CA ALA A 28 -3.60 -7.49 16.20
C ALA A 28 -2.27 -7.86 16.83
N ILE A 29 -1.47 -6.86 17.23
CA ILE A 29 -0.21 -7.05 17.94
C ILE A 29 -0.47 -7.64 19.33
N GLU A 30 -1.44 -7.10 20.08
CA GLU A 30 -1.76 -7.55 21.43
C GLU A 30 -2.27 -8.99 21.48
N GLN A 31 -3.01 -9.40 20.46
CA GLN A 31 -3.62 -10.73 20.36
C GLN A 31 -2.78 -11.74 19.57
N ASP A 32 -1.58 -11.37 19.09
CA ASP A 32 -0.74 -12.19 18.20
C ASP A 32 -1.51 -12.75 16.99
N ARG A 33 -2.37 -11.90 16.40
CA ARG A 33 -3.14 -12.21 15.19
C ARG A 33 -2.64 -11.37 14.01
N ARG A 34 -3.12 -11.72 12.82
CA ARG A 34 -2.92 -10.84 11.66
C ARG A 34 -3.87 -9.64 11.73
N PRO A 35 -3.41 -8.43 11.34
CA PRO A 35 -4.30 -7.30 11.12
C PRO A 35 -5.21 -7.58 9.92
N ALA A 36 -6.34 -6.87 9.86
CA ALA A 36 -7.31 -6.95 8.78
C ALA A 36 -6.73 -6.52 7.43
N VAL A 37 -5.79 -5.56 7.44
CA VAL A 37 -5.00 -5.17 6.27
C VAL A 37 -3.52 -5.34 6.59
N SER A 38 -2.85 -6.15 5.78
CA SER A 38 -1.48 -6.60 5.99
C SER A 38 -0.53 -6.11 4.89
N LEU A 39 0.76 -6.42 5.03
CA LEU A 39 1.75 -6.19 3.98
C LEU A 39 1.45 -6.97 2.70
N LEU A 40 0.73 -8.10 2.77
CA LEU A 40 0.32 -8.86 1.59
C LEU A 40 -0.70 -8.08 0.75
N ASP A 41 -1.62 -7.40 1.41
CA ASP A 41 -2.60 -6.53 0.73
C ASP A 41 -1.90 -5.35 0.07
N GLY A 42 -0.89 -4.77 0.74
CA GLY A 42 -0.01 -3.76 0.16
C GLY A 42 0.78 -4.26 -1.05
N LEU A 43 1.26 -5.50 -1.00
CA LEU A 43 1.92 -6.17 -2.14
C LEU A 43 0.95 -6.31 -3.32
N TYR A 44 -0.28 -6.79 -3.09
CA TYR A 44 -1.27 -6.94 -4.15
C TYR A 44 -1.72 -5.61 -4.75
N ALA A 45 -1.90 -4.58 -3.92
CA ALA A 45 -2.20 -3.23 -4.39
C ALA A 45 -1.06 -2.68 -5.28
N THR A 46 0.20 -2.90 -4.86
CA THR A 46 1.37 -2.49 -5.64
C THR A 46 1.44 -3.23 -6.97
N GLU A 47 1.21 -4.55 -6.98
CA GLU A 47 1.19 -5.36 -8.20
C GLU A 47 0.08 -4.89 -9.16
N MET A 48 -1.09 -4.52 -8.64
CA MET A 48 -2.19 -3.96 -9.42
C MET A 48 -1.80 -2.62 -10.06
N ILE A 49 -1.12 -1.73 -9.33
CA ILE A 49 -0.62 -0.46 -9.87
C ILE A 49 0.35 -0.74 -11.03
N GLN A 50 1.29 -1.67 -10.87
CA GLN A 50 2.23 -2.04 -11.94
C GLN A 50 1.48 -2.64 -13.15
N ALA A 51 0.46 -3.46 -12.93
CA ALA A 51 -0.31 -4.08 -14.00
C ALA A 51 -1.11 -3.09 -14.85
N ILE A 52 -1.57 -1.99 -14.27
CA ILE A 52 -2.22 -0.90 -15.01
C ILE A 52 -1.25 -0.31 -16.04
N TRP A 53 0.03 -0.18 -15.70
CA TRP A 53 1.06 0.29 -16.62
C TRP A 53 1.48 -0.80 -17.63
N GLU A 54 1.48 -2.07 -17.21
CA GLU A 54 1.89 -3.18 -18.06
C GLU A 54 0.86 -3.52 -19.15
N ALA A 55 -0.44 -3.39 -18.83
CA ALA A 55 -1.54 -3.72 -19.73
C ALA A 55 -1.46 -3.06 -21.12
N PRO A 56 -1.28 -1.73 -21.25
CA PRO A 56 -1.15 -1.09 -22.56
C PRO A 56 0.13 -1.51 -23.30
N LEU A 57 1.21 -1.87 -22.59
CA LEU A 57 2.45 -2.36 -23.22
C LEU A 57 2.26 -3.74 -23.88
N HIS A 58 1.35 -4.55 -23.35
CA HIS A 58 1.02 -5.89 -23.84
C HIS A 58 -0.27 -5.95 -24.67
N GLY A 59 -0.87 -4.79 -24.96
CA GLY A 59 -2.07 -4.69 -25.79
C GLY A 59 -3.35 -5.22 -25.13
N GLY A 60 -3.41 -5.32 -23.79
CA GLY A 60 -4.62 -5.78 -23.11
C GLY A 60 -4.42 -6.33 -21.69
N ARG A 61 -5.27 -7.29 -21.32
CA ARG A 61 -5.26 -7.90 -19.98
C ARG A 61 -3.92 -8.59 -19.71
N VAL A 62 -3.45 -8.50 -18.47
CA VAL A 62 -2.21 -9.15 -18.00
C VAL A 62 -2.53 -10.20 -16.94
N ASP A 63 -1.69 -11.24 -16.90
CA ASP A 63 -1.76 -12.29 -15.88
C ASP A 63 -1.26 -11.75 -14.53
N MET A 64 -1.81 -12.29 -13.45
CA MET A 64 -1.38 -11.99 -12.08
C MET A 64 -0.88 -13.26 -11.36
N PRO A 65 0.22 -13.19 -10.59
CA PRO A 65 1.11 -12.02 -10.47
C PRO A 65 1.87 -11.73 -11.77
N LEU A 66 2.43 -10.52 -11.89
CA LEU A 66 3.20 -10.11 -13.07
C LEU A 66 4.44 -11.00 -13.22
N LYS A 67 4.68 -11.44 -14.46
CA LYS A 67 5.86 -12.25 -14.82
C LYS A 67 7.15 -11.45 -14.69
N GLU A 68 7.12 -10.17 -15.05
CA GLU A 68 8.24 -9.23 -14.98
C GLU A 68 7.93 -8.11 -13.98
N ARG A 69 8.74 -8.00 -12.92
CA ARG A 69 8.51 -7.08 -11.78
C ARG A 69 9.41 -5.84 -11.78
N SER A 70 10.19 -5.61 -12.83
CA SER A 70 10.75 -4.28 -13.10
C SER A 70 9.65 -3.27 -13.43
N HIS A 71 9.91 -1.99 -13.16
CA HIS A 71 8.95 -0.92 -13.44
C HIS A 71 8.61 -0.87 -14.94
N PRO A 72 7.35 -1.00 -15.37
CA PRO A 72 6.99 -1.12 -16.79
C PRO A 72 7.51 -0.02 -17.70
N LEU A 73 7.59 1.23 -17.20
CA LEU A 73 8.11 2.35 -17.99
C LEU A 73 9.62 2.35 -18.23
N THR A 74 10.41 1.48 -17.56
CA THR A 74 11.84 1.37 -17.86
C THR A 74 12.12 0.47 -19.06
N ARG A 75 11.10 -0.22 -19.59
CA ARG A 75 11.17 -1.14 -20.74
C ARG A 75 10.29 -0.73 -21.92
N TRP A 76 9.74 0.50 -21.90
CA TRP A 76 8.96 1.04 -23.00
C TRP A 76 9.86 1.50 -24.14
#